data_AF-A0A5J4FYU8-F1
#
_entry.id   AF-A0A5J4FYU8-F1
#
_cell.length_a   1.000
_cell.length_b   1.000
_cell.length_c   1.000
_cell.angle_alpha   90.00
_cell.angle_beta   90.00
_cell.angle_gamma   90.00
#
_symmetry.space_group_name_H-M   'P 1'
#
loop_
_entity.id
_entity.type
_entity.pdbx_description
1 polymer ?
#
loop_
_entity_poly.entity_id
_entity_poly.type
_entity_poly.pdbx_seq_one_letter_code
_entity_poly.pdbx_strand_id
1 'polypeptide(L)'
;MKKIYLFLFAAALISCNSDDDTNTDSSNTSDYFPLTAGATWSYGNENELGTTEDTMFEMGTQQSNGKEYTNLDAIQPSNGLMITVLADNLVRKSNGQFIINGALETPVDGFPEITIPLDDIVLFDANASANTQLSTLSNTLNENIILDTGEVLPLTINYTSTTIQDAILSSYAVGPITYEDVISSRIVLNLEIEVSIDLGGTVINIPLLASQDALVVKNYYAANTGLVFSEVTIDYQLADLGATGIELPIPTESTQVTSTSLISFNN
;
A
#
# COMPACT_ATOMS: atom_id res chain seq x y z
N MET A 1 -61.75 57.96 36.88
CA MET A 1 -61.75 57.15 35.65
C MET A 1 -60.31 56.83 35.26
N LYS A 2 -60.08 55.60 34.82
CA LYS A 2 -58.86 54.99 34.26
C LYS A 2 -57.60 54.89 35.15
N LYS A 3 -57.40 53.65 35.62
CA LYS A 3 -56.13 53.02 35.99
C LYS A 3 -55.28 52.82 34.72
N ILE A 4 -53.95 52.86 34.83
CA ILE A 4 -53.09 51.87 34.18
C ILE A 4 -51.82 51.73 35.02
N TYR A 5 -51.55 50.50 35.47
CA TYR A 5 -50.27 50.07 35.98
C TYR A 5 -49.49 49.55 34.78
N LEU A 6 -48.23 49.97 34.59
CA LEU A 6 -47.33 49.31 33.66
C LEU A 6 -46.07 48.88 34.42
N PHE A 7 -46.05 47.58 34.67
CA PHE A 7 -44.94 46.78 35.14
C PHE A 7 -43.95 46.66 33.98
N LEU A 8 -42.70 47.11 34.13
CA LEU A 8 -41.64 46.77 33.16
C LEU A 8 -40.59 45.93 33.89
N PHE A 9 -40.56 44.67 33.47
CA PHE A 9 -39.70 43.60 33.96
C PHE A 9 -38.26 43.84 33.49
N ALA A 10 -37.33 43.83 34.43
CA ALA A 10 -35.90 43.87 34.17
C ALA A 10 -35.43 42.49 33.69
N ALA A 11 -34.88 42.41 32.49
CA ALA A 11 -34.03 41.29 32.07
C ALA A 11 -32.58 41.78 32.05
N ALA A 12 -31.84 41.46 33.12
CA ALA A 12 -30.40 41.59 33.16
C ALA A 12 -29.82 40.48 32.26
N LEU A 13 -29.40 40.82 31.05
CA LEU A 13 -28.54 39.96 30.25
C LEU A 13 -27.11 40.14 30.76
N ILE A 14 -26.68 39.17 31.55
CA ILE A 14 -25.28 38.95 31.91
C ILE A 14 -24.61 38.46 30.63
N SER A 15 -23.92 39.37 29.93
CA SER A 15 -22.98 39.01 28.87
C SER A 15 -21.73 38.46 29.56
N CYS A 16 -21.65 37.13 29.63
CA CYS A 16 -20.39 36.44 29.85
C CYS A 16 -19.79 36.23 28.46
N ASN A 17 -18.84 37.09 28.09
CA ASN A 17 -17.92 36.79 27.01
C ASN A 17 -16.92 35.78 27.58
N SER A 18 -17.20 34.49 27.40
CA SER A 18 -16.16 33.46 27.47
C SER A 18 -15.68 33.24 26.05
N ASP A 19 -14.53 33.85 25.76
CA ASP A 19 -13.69 33.45 24.65
C ASP A 19 -13.40 31.96 24.80
N ASP A 20 -13.98 31.13 23.93
CA ASP A 20 -13.51 29.78 23.69
C ASP A 20 -12.92 29.78 22.28
N ASP A 21 -11.67 30.26 22.19
CA ASP A 21 -10.73 29.76 21.19
C ASP A 21 -10.43 28.30 21.53
N THR A 22 -11.35 27.40 21.18
CA THR A 22 -11.02 25.98 21.10
C THR A 22 -10.41 25.73 19.73
N ASN A 23 -9.13 26.07 19.62
CA ASN A 23 -8.26 25.35 18.70
C ASN A 23 -8.17 23.91 19.22
N THR A 24 -9.19 23.09 18.92
CA THR A 24 -9.07 21.65 19.02
C THR A 24 -8.10 21.23 17.92
N ASP A 25 -6.82 21.26 18.26
CA ASP A 25 -5.87 20.33 17.67
C ASP A 25 -6.39 18.93 18.04
N SER A 26 -7.30 18.41 17.22
CA SER A 26 -7.68 17.00 17.27
C SER A 26 -6.51 16.22 16.69
N SER A 27 -5.43 16.11 17.47
CA SER A 27 -4.37 15.15 17.16
C SER A 27 -5.04 13.79 17.13
N ASN A 28 -5.10 13.16 15.96
CA ASN A 28 -5.70 11.86 15.84
C ASN A 28 -4.88 10.85 16.66
N THR A 29 -5.49 10.26 17.69
CA THR A 29 -4.83 9.27 18.57
C THR A 29 -5.15 7.84 18.18
N SER A 30 -5.93 7.62 17.11
CA SER A 30 -6.33 6.30 16.66
C SER A 30 -5.11 5.45 16.27
N ASP A 31 -5.13 4.17 16.66
CA ASP A 31 -4.11 3.21 16.26
C ASP A 31 -4.54 2.50 14.97
N TYR A 32 -4.08 2.98 13.82
CA TYR A 32 -4.48 2.46 12.51
C TYR A 32 -3.84 1.11 12.15
N PHE A 33 -2.95 0.58 12.99
CA PHE A 33 -2.45 -0.79 12.87
C PHE A 33 -1.98 -1.30 14.24
N PRO A 34 -2.88 -1.82 15.09
CA PRO A 34 -2.51 -2.35 16.39
C PRO A 34 -1.47 -3.47 16.25
N LEU A 35 -0.35 -3.37 16.98
CA LEU A 35 0.73 -4.37 16.98
C LEU A 35 0.87 -5.00 18.36
N THR A 36 -0.28 -5.26 18.98
CA THR A 36 -0.39 -5.86 20.31
C THR A 36 0.01 -7.34 20.26
N ALA A 37 0.62 -7.81 21.35
CA ALA A 37 1.14 -9.17 21.41
C ALA A 37 0.02 -10.20 21.21
N GLY A 38 0.19 -11.08 20.23
CA GLY A 38 -0.80 -12.13 19.89
C GLY A 38 -2.02 -11.63 19.11
N ALA A 39 -2.02 -10.40 18.61
CA ALA A 39 -3.06 -9.93 17.69
C ALA A 39 -3.14 -10.83 16.45
N THR A 40 -4.35 -11.00 15.92
CA THR A 40 -4.62 -11.87 14.76
C THR A 40 -5.65 -11.23 13.83
N TRP A 41 -5.39 -11.31 12.54
CA TRP A 41 -6.25 -10.86 11.46
C TRP A 41 -6.54 -12.03 10.52
N SER A 42 -7.81 -12.23 10.18
CA SER A 42 -8.21 -13.16 9.12
C SER A 42 -8.78 -12.38 7.96
N TYR A 43 -8.37 -12.73 6.75
CA TYR A 43 -8.71 -12.03 5.52
C TYR A 43 -9.31 -12.98 4.49
N GLY A 44 -10.25 -12.47 3.71
CA GLY A 44 -10.74 -13.10 2.49
C GLY A 44 -10.07 -12.45 1.28
N ASN A 45 -9.49 -13.26 0.40
CA ASN A 45 -8.88 -12.83 -0.84
C ASN A 45 -9.78 -13.21 -2.01
N GLU A 46 -9.95 -12.30 -2.97
CA GLU A 46 -10.73 -12.51 -4.18
C GLU A 46 -9.86 -12.24 -5.41
N ASN A 47 -9.90 -13.18 -6.37
CA ASN A 47 -9.32 -13.03 -7.70
C ASN A 47 -10.24 -13.70 -8.74
N GLU A 48 -9.83 -13.69 -10.02
CA GLU A 48 -10.61 -14.29 -11.11
C GLU A 48 -10.83 -15.81 -10.97
N LEU A 49 -9.97 -16.50 -10.21
CA LEU A 49 -10.00 -17.96 -10.01
C LEU A 49 -10.87 -18.37 -8.81
N GLY A 50 -11.19 -17.43 -7.91
CA GLY A 50 -12.08 -17.66 -6.78
C GLY A 50 -11.66 -16.93 -5.51
N THR A 51 -12.08 -17.49 -4.37
CA THR A 51 -11.85 -16.91 -3.05
C THR A 51 -10.95 -17.81 -2.20
N THR A 52 -9.97 -17.23 -1.51
CA THR A 52 -9.14 -17.91 -0.50
C THR A 52 -9.17 -17.14 0.81
N GLU A 53 -8.61 -17.72 1.87
CA GLU A 53 -8.49 -17.06 3.17
C GLU A 53 -7.03 -17.07 3.61
N ASP A 54 -6.60 -15.95 4.19
CA ASP A 54 -5.30 -15.83 4.86
C ASP A 54 -5.52 -15.52 6.33
N THR A 55 -4.57 -15.93 7.18
CA THR A 55 -4.54 -15.53 8.58
C THR A 55 -3.15 -15.04 8.93
N MET A 56 -3.07 -13.80 9.39
CA MET A 56 -1.85 -13.12 9.82
C MET A 56 -1.90 -12.88 11.32
N PHE A 57 -0.77 -13.00 12.01
CA PHE A 57 -0.68 -12.84 13.45
C PHE A 57 0.63 -12.20 13.87
N GLU A 58 0.62 -11.55 15.03
CA GLU A 58 1.82 -10.98 15.64
C GLU A 58 2.68 -12.10 16.25
N MET A 59 4.00 -12.06 16.00
CA MET A 59 4.94 -13.12 16.36
C MET A 59 6.09 -12.67 17.28
N GLY A 60 5.98 -11.49 17.87
CA GLY A 60 6.97 -10.88 18.74
C GLY A 60 7.78 -9.80 18.04
N THR A 61 8.72 -9.23 18.79
CA THR A 61 9.56 -8.13 18.32
C THR A 61 11.00 -8.55 18.08
N GLN A 62 11.71 -7.80 17.23
CA GLN A 62 13.15 -7.92 17.05
C GLN A 62 13.83 -6.57 16.82
N GLN A 63 15.14 -6.53 17.04
CA GLN A 63 15.95 -5.32 16.85
C GLN A 63 16.65 -5.37 15.48
N SER A 64 16.51 -4.31 14.70
CA SER A 64 17.23 -4.11 13.43
C SER A 64 17.71 -2.67 13.35
N ASN A 65 18.99 -2.45 13.02
CA ASN A 65 19.60 -1.11 12.91
C ASN A 65 19.32 -0.16 14.11
N GLY A 66 19.23 -0.71 15.32
CA GLY A 66 18.96 0.07 16.55
C GLY A 66 17.50 0.50 16.74
N LYS A 67 16.58 -0.05 15.95
CA LYS A 67 15.13 0.16 16.05
C LYS A 67 14.45 -1.16 16.36
N GLU A 68 13.41 -1.12 17.19
CA GLU A 68 12.54 -2.26 17.48
C GLU A 68 11.46 -2.37 16.41
N TYR A 69 11.33 -3.54 15.80
CA TYR A 69 10.27 -3.88 14.86
C TYR A 69 9.42 -5.03 15.43
N THR A 70 8.16 -5.06 15.03
CA THR A 70 7.26 -6.20 15.22
C THR A 70 7.37 -7.11 14.01
N ASN A 71 7.40 -8.42 14.26
CA ASN A 71 7.29 -9.45 13.24
C ASN A 71 5.82 -9.84 13.14
N LEU A 72 5.30 -9.80 11.93
CA LEU A 72 4.04 -10.44 11.58
C LEU A 72 4.37 -11.76 10.89
N ASP A 73 3.50 -12.75 10.99
CA ASP A 73 3.61 -14.01 10.28
C ASP A 73 2.23 -14.41 9.74
N ALA A 74 2.20 -15.27 8.73
CA ALA A 74 0.97 -15.73 8.10
C ALA A 74 0.95 -17.25 7.92
N ILE A 75 -0.24 -17.85 8.07
CA ILE A 75 -0.43 -19.27 7.77
C ILE A 75 -0.23 -19.48 6.26
N GLN A 76 0.77 -20.29 5.92
CA GLN A 76 1.13 -20.55 4.52
C GLN A 76 0.24 -21.63 3.87
N PRO A 77 -0.06 -21.51 2.56
CA PRO A 77 0.31 -20.39 1.67
C PRO A 77 -0.58 -19.14 1.89
N SER A 78 0.02 -17.95 1.92
CA SER A 78 -0.70 -16.68 1.88
C SER A 78 -0.94 -16.24 0.43
N ASN A 79 -2.13 -15.72 0.13
CA ASN A 79 -2.57 -15.39 -1.24
C ASN A 79 -2.75 -13.89 -1.48
N GLY A 80 -3.02 -13.11 -0.44
CA GLY A 80 -3.16 -11.66 -0.51
C GLY A 80 -1.79 -10.99 -0.51
N LEU A 81 -1.46 -10.24 -1.56
CA LEU A 81 -0.15 -9.58 -1.71
C LEU A 81 0.24 -8.77 -0.47
N MET A 82 -0.68 -7.94 0.05
CA MET A 82 -0.35 -7.11 1.22
C MET A 82 -0.15 -7.95 2.49
N ILE A 83 -0.77 -9.13 2.58
CA ILE A 83 -0.58 -10.05 3.71
C ILE A 83 0.81 -10.66 3.64
N THR A 84 1.20 -11.17 2.46
CA THR A 84 2.56 -11.65 2.17
C THR A 84 3.59 -10.57 2.45
N VAL A 85 3.40 -9.35 1.92
CA VAL A 85 4.31 -8.22 2.16
C VAL A 85 4.45 -7.90 3.64
N LEU A 86 3.36 -7.88 4.42
CA LEU A 86 3.43 -7.60 5.85
C LEU A 86 4.08 -8.73 6.65
N ALA A 87 3.82 -10.00 6.30
CA ALA A 87 4.34 -11.17 6.99
C ALA A 87 5.83 -11.45 6.67
N ASP A 88 6.27 -11.16 5.45
CA ASP A 88 7.66 -11.40 5.03
C ASP A 88 8.61 -10.26 5.42
N ASN A 89 8.10 -9.20 6.05
CA ASN A 89 8.85 -8.00 6.38
C ASN A 89 8.69 -7.59 7.85
N LEU A 90 9.57 -6.69 8.30
CA LEU A 90 9.52 -6.10 9.63
C LEU A 90 8.64 -4.85 9.61
N VAL A 91 7.72 -4.74 10.57
CA VAL A 91 6.84 -3.57 10.67
C VAL A 91 7.10 -2.78 11.94
N ARG A 92 6.89 -1.47 11.89
CA ARG A 92 7.09 -0.59 13.04
C ARG A 92 6.16 0.61 12.98
N LYS A 93 5.73 1.08 14.15
CA LYS A 93 5.02 2.36 14.29
C LYS A 93 5.94 3.44 14.83
N SER A 94 5.84 4.65 14.30
CA SER A 94 6.64 5.79 14.77
C SER A 94 5.98 7.10 14.40
N ASN A 95 5.68 7.97 15.37
CA ASN A 95 5.17 9.32 15.11
C ASN A 95 3.95 9.35 14.15
N GLY A 96 3.00 8.42 14.30
CA GLY A 96 1.82 8.30 13.41
C GLY A 96 2.07 7.55 12.09
N GLN A 97 3.30 7.14 11.83
CA GLN A 97 3.68 6.38 10.64
C GLN A 97 3.62 4.88 10.89
N PHE A 98 3.21 4.14 9.86
CA PHE A 98 3.41 2.69 9.77
C PHE A 98 4.48 2.39 8.72
N ILE A 99 5.53 1.71 9.16
CA ILE A 99 6.80 1.59 8.46
C ILE A 99 7.10 0.12 8.23
N ILE A 100 7.59 -0.21 7.04
CA ILE A 100 8.01 -1.56 6.65
C ILE A 100 9.51 -1.58 6.29
N ASN A 101 10.21 -2.63 6.71
CA ASN A 101 11.62 -2.84 6.42
C ASN A 101 11.89 -4.31 6.03
N GLY A 102 12.54 -4.53 4.89
CA GLY A 102 12.90 -5.83 4.35
C GLY A 102 13.02 -5.80 2.83
N ALA A 103 12.21 -6.56 2.10
CA ALA A 103 12.16 -6.59 0.65
C ALA A 103 10.75 -6.87 0.10
N LEU A 104 10.48 -6.37 -1.11
CA LEU A 104 9.34 -6.73 -1.94
C LEU A 104 9.85 -7.60 -3.08
N GLU A 105 9.32 -8.80 -3.19
CA GLU A 105 9.45 -9.63 -4.39
C GLU A 105 8.36 -9.24 -5.38
N THR A 106 8.70 -9.11 -6.66
CA THR A 106 7.70 -8.70 -7.67
C THR A 106 6.64 -9.77 -7.90
N PRO A 107 5.35 -9.44 -7.73
CA PRO A 107 4.26 -10.39 -7.92
C PRO A 107 3.78 -10.46 -9.38
N VAL A 108 4.61 -10.04 -10.35
CA VAL A 108 4.20 -9.94 -11.76
C VAL A 108 4.60 -11.23 -12.46
N ASP A 109 3.63 -12.12 -12.67
CA ASP A 109 3.85 -13.39 -13.38
C ASP A 109 4.51 -13.17 -14.74
N GLY A 110 5.54 -13.96 -15.01
CA GLY A 110 6.34 -13.91 -16.23
C GLY A 110 7.51 -12.93 -16.17
N PHE A 111 7.48 -11.89 -15.32
CA PHE A 111 8.67 -11.04 -15.18
C PHE A 111 9.78 -11.82 -14.45
N PRO A 112 11.07 -11.50 -14.69
CA PRO A 112 12.15 -11.99 -13.85
C PRO A 112 11.83 -11.69 -12.39
N GLU A 113 12.09 -12.65 -11.50
CA GLU A 113 11.98 -12.42 -10.06
C GLU A 113 13.00 -11.34 -9.67
N ILE A 114 12.49 -10.14 -9.35
CA ILE A 114 13.34 -9.07 -8.82
C ILE A 114 13.01 -8.81 -7.34
N THR A 115 14.07 -8.53 -6.59
CA THR A 115 13.98 -8.16 -5.18
C THR A 115 14.18 -6.66 -5.02
N ILE A 116 13.15 -5.96 -4.56
CA ILE A 116 13.21 -4.53 -4.28
C ILE A 116 13.44 -4.34 -2.78
N PRO A 117 14.61 -3.82 -2.34
CA PRO A 117 14.87 -3.61 -0.92
C PRO A 117 13.93 -2.55 -0.33
N LEU A 118 13.30 -2.84 0.80
CA LEU A 118 12.47 -1.89 1.54
C LEU A 118 13.27 -1.39 2.74
N ASP A 119 13.81 -0.17 2.65
CA ASP A 119 14.53 0.48 3.75
C ASP A 119 13.63 1.53 4.43
N ASP A 120 13.02 1.14 5.56
CA ASP A 120 12.09 1.97 6.34
C ASP A 120 11.04 2.72 5.49
N ILE A 121 10.39 1.99 4.59
CA ILE A 121 9.34 2.53 3.73
C ILE A 121 8.09 2.84 4.57
N VAL A 122 7.58 4.07 4.46
CA VAL A 122 6.36 4.51 5.15
C VAL A 122 5.14 4.12 4.31
N LEU A 123 4.29 3.23 4.81
CA LEU A 123 3.07 2.79 4.12
C LEU A 123 1.93 3.82 4.29
N PHE A 124 1.77 4.37 5.48
CA PHE A 124 0.88 5.49 5.76
C PHE A 124 1.43 6.39 6.87
N ASP A 125 0.93 7.63 6.93
CA ASP A 125 1.23 8.58 8.01
C ASP A 125 -0.05 9.31 8.44
N ALA A 126 -0.51 9.05 9.65
CA ALA A 126 -1.73 9.63 10.21
C ALA A 126 -1.70 11.18 10.32
N ASN A 127 -0.52 11.78 10.19
CA ASN A 127 -0.32 13.23 10.23
C ASN A 127 -0.12 13.84 8.83
N ALA A 128 -0.01 13.01 7.79
CA ALA A 128 0.18 13.49 6.42
C ALA A 128 -1.13 13.95 5.80
N SER A 129 -1.06 14.97 4.94
CA SER A 129 -2.19 15.41 4.13
C SER A 129 -2.45 14.43 2.98
N ALA A 130 -3.67 14.40 2.47
CA ALA A 130 -4.03 13.68 1.26
C ALA A 130 -3.09 14.04 0.08
N ASN A 131 -2.77 13.05 -0.75
CA ASN A 131 -1.83 13.08 -1.87
C ASN A 131 -0.35 13.35 -1.51
N THR A 132 0.03 13.20 -0.23
CA THR A 132 1.44 13.36 0.17
C THR A 132 2.23 12.12 -0.23
N GLN A 133 3.34 12.28 -0.96
CA GLN A 133 4.32 11.22 -1.15
C GLN A 133 5.02 10.93 0.19
N LEU A 134 4.96 9.68 0.65
CA LEU A 134 5.47 9.24 1.95
C LEU A 134 6.87 8.62 1.83
N SER A 135 7.10 7.83 0.80
CA SER A 135 8.40 7.23 0.51
C SER A 135 8.59 7.06 -0.98
N THR A 136 9.85 7.08 -1.42
CA THR A 136 10.22 6.79 -2.80
C THR A 136 11.56 6.08 -2.83
N LEU A 137 11.65 5.06 -3.67
CA LEU A 137 12.85 4.28 -3.90
C LEU A 137 12.97 4.02 -5.40
N SER A 138 14.12 4.39 -5.97
CA SER A 138 14.42 4.12 -7.37
C SER A 138 15.77 3.44 -7.51
N ASN A 139 15.86 2.47 -8.41
CA ASN A 139 17.11 1.83 -8.76
C ASN A 139 17.05 1.21 -10.16
N THR A 140 18.20 0.70 -10.61
CA THR A 140 18.34 -0.06 -11.84
C THR A 140 18.86 -1.46 -11.50
N LEU A 141 18.25 -2.48 -12.09
CA LEU A 141 18.66 -3.88 -12.01
C LEU A 141 19.03 -4.38 -13.41
N ASN A 142 19.93 -5.37 -13.47
CA ASN A 142 20.22 -6.08 -14.70
C ASN A 142 19.84 -7.54 -14.51
N GLU A 143 18.88 -8.00 -15.30
CA GLU A 143 18.35 -9.34 -15.26
C GLU A 143 18.48 -10.01 -16.63
N ASN A 144 18.17 -11.29 -16.69
CA ASN A 144 18.12 -12.03 -17.94
C ASN A 144 16.78 -12.74 -18.08
N ILE A 145 16.25 -12.77 -19.30
CA ILE A 145 15.14 -13.66 -19.67
C ILE A 145 15.65 -14.71 -20.66
N ILE A 146 15.29 -15.98 -20.43
CA ILE A 146 15.68 -17.09 -21.31
C ILE A 146 14.51 -17.36 -22.25
N LEU A 147 14.73 -17.18 -23.55
CA LEU A 147 13.74 -17.46 -24.58
C LEU A 147 13.48 -18.97 -24.71
N ASP A 148 12.36 -19.35 -25.32
CA ASP A 148 12.04 -20.74 -25.64
C ASP A 148 13.07 -21.40 -26.58
N THR A 149 13.83 -20.59 -27.31
CA THR A 149 14.96 -21.04 -28.15
C THR A 149 16.22 -21.41 -27.35
N GLY A 150 16.26 -21.07 -26.05
CA GLY A 150 17.42 -21.20 -25.18
C GLY A 150 18.39 -20.00 -25.25
N GLU A 151 18.07 -18.97 -26.03
CA GLU A 151 18.82 -17.72 -26.06
C GLU A 151 18.55 -16.88 -24.81
N VAL A 152 19.58 -16.17 -24.34
CA VAL A 152 19.49 -15.32 -23.16
C VAL A 152 19.43 -13.87 -23.61
N LEU A 153 18.36 -13.16 -23.26
CA LEU A 153 18.21 -11.73 -23.49
C LEU A 153 18.54 -10.95 -22.22
N PRO A 154 19.58 -10.10 -22.23
CA PRO A 154 19.85 -9.18 -21.14
C PRO A 154 18.80 -8.08 -21.07
N LEU A 155 18.29 -7.85 -19.86
CA LEU A 155 17.33 -6.83 -19.52
C LEU A 155 17.96 -5.81 -18.57
N THR A 156 17.70 -4.54 -18.82
CA THR A 156 17.94 -3.47 -17.84
C THR A 156 16.57 -2.98 -17.35
N ILE A 157 16.32 -3.15 -16.06
CA ILE A 157 15.05 -2.81 -15.41
C ILE A 157 15.28 -1.59 -14.54
N ASN A 158 14.69 -0.45 -14.92
CA ASN A 158 14.58 0.71 -14.06
C ASN A 158 13.26 0.61 -13.31
N TYR A 159 13.30 0.79 -11.99
CA TYR A 159 12.09 0.84 -11.18
C TYR A 159 12.04 2.07 -10.30
N THR A 160 10.83 2.50 -9.99
CA THR A 160 10.54 3.46 -8.93
C THR A 160 9.33 2.98 -8.13
N SER A 161 9.55 2.64 -6.86
CA SER A 161 8.50 2.34 -5.90
C SER A 161 8.17 3.61 -5.11
N THR A 162 6.89 3.96 -5.02
CA THR A 162 6.41 5.15 -4.32
C THR A 162 5.23 4.79 -3.43
N THR A 163 5.24 5.29 -2.19
CA THR A 163 4.07 5.23 -1.31
C THR A 163 3.46 6.62 -1.17
N ILE A 164 2.13 6.69 -1.18
CA ILE A 164 1.38 7.95 -1.18
C ILE A 164 0.25 7.83 -0.16
N GLN A 165 0.11 8.83 0.71
CA GLN A 165 -1.08 9.05 1.53
C GLN A 165 -2.20 9.48 0.59
N ASP A 166 -3.24 8.66 0.43
CA ASP A 166 -4.30 8.95 -0.55
C ASP A 166 -5.36 9.84 0.08
N ALA A 167 -6.05 9.37 1.11
CA ALA A 167 -7.05 10.15 1.84
C ALA A 167 -7.13 9.79 3.33
N ILE A 168 -7.75 10.68 4.09
CA ILE A 168 -8.27 10.42 5.44
C ILE A 168 -9.80 10.50 5.32
N LEU A 169 -10.46 9.39 5.58
CA LEU A 169 -11.88 9.19 5.36
C LEU A 169 -12.61 9.10 6.71
N SER A 170 -13.75 9.77 6.83
CA SER A 170 -14.61 9.58 8.01
C SER A 170 -15.13 8.14 8.10
N SER A 171 -15.37 7.50 6.96
CA SER A 171 -15.74 6.09 6.89
C SER A 171 -15.44 5.47 5.52
N TYR A 172 -15.34 4.14 5.47
CA TYR A 172 -15.17 3.33 4.27
C TYR A 172 -15.96 2.02 4.39
N ALA A 173 -16.70 1.65 3.35
CA ALA A 173 -17.51 0.44 3.32
C ALA A 173 -16.80 -0.67 2.53
N VAL A 174 -16.72 -1.86 3.14
CA VAL A 174 -16.20 -3.10 2.53
C VAL A 174 -17.32 -4.13 2.59
N GLY A 175 -18.01 -4.32 1.46
CA GLY A 175 -19.22 -5.13 1.41
C GLY A 175 -20.28 -4.64 2.43
N PRO A 176 -20.76 -5.49 3.35
CA PRO A 176 -21.76 -5.10 4.35
C PRO A 176 -21.19 -4.39 5.58
N ILE A 177 -19.86 -4.32 5.73
CA ILE A 177 -19.19 -3.73 6.90
C ILE A 177 -18.78 -2.30 6.58
N THR A 178 -19.03 -1.37 7.49
CA THR A 178 -18.53 0.01 7.41
C THR A 178 -17.54 0.24 8.53
N TYR A 179 -16.35 0.70 8.16
CA TYR A 179 -15.30 1.12 9.08
C TYR A 179 -15.33 2.64 9.19
N GLU A 180 -15.27 3.15 10.42
CA GLU A 180 -15.14 4.58 10.69
C GLU A 180 -13.65 4.91 10.86
N ASP A 181 -13.30 6.17 10.60
CA ASP A 181 -11.95 6.71 10.74
C ASP A 181 -10.90 5.85 10.01
N VAL A 182 -10.78 6.08 8.70
CA VAL A 182 -10.01 5.23 7.79
C VAL A 182 -8.95 6.05 7.05
N ILE A 183 -7.71 5.58 7.09
CA ILE A 183 -6.61 6.08 6.27
C ILE A 183 -6.54 5.22 5.00
N SER A 184 -6.61 5.85 3.83
CA SER A 184 -6.24 5.19 2.57
C SER A 184 -4.85 5.61 2.12
N SER A 185 -4.09 4.66 1.60
CA SER A 185 -2.77 4.88 1.03
C SER A 185 -2.58 4.00 -0.19
N ARG A 186 -1.55 4.29 -0.99
CA ARG A 186 -1.23 3.49 -2.17
C ARG A 186 0.27 3.28 -2.32
N ILE A 187 0.63 2.06 -2.72
CA ILE A 187 1.96 1.70 -3.22
C ILE A 187 1.87 1.69 -4.74
N VAL A 188 2.84 2.28 -5.40
CA VAL A 188 2.95 2.34 -6.87
C VAL A 188 4.34 1.88 -7.25
N LEU A 189 4.43 0.83 -8.06
CA LEU A 189 5.67 0.38 -8.67
C LEU A 189 5.63 0.73 -10.16
N ASN A 190 6.42 1.75 -10.52
CA ASN A 190 6.65 2.12 -11.90
C ASN A 190 7.85 1.33 -12.43
N LEU A 191 7.70 0.73 -13.61
CA LEU A 191 8.74 -0.05 -14.29
C LEU A 191 9.01 0.51 -15.69
N GLU A 192 10.28 0.51 -16.08
CA GLU A 192 10.77 0.70 -17.43
C GLU A 192 11.82 -0.38 -17.72
N ILE A 193 11.69 -1.07 -18.86
CA ILE A 193 12.56 -2.19 -19.21
C ILE A 193 13.14 -1.97 -20.59
N GLU A 194 14.46 -2.08 -20.69
CA GLU A 194 15.20 -2.14 -21.95
C GLU A 194 15.74 -3.55 -22.16
N VAL A 195 15.71 -4.01 -23.42
CA VAL A 195 16.41 -5.22 -23.85
C VAL A 195 17.64 -4.85 -24.68
N SER A 196 18.76 -5.52 -24.43
CA SER A 196 20.01 -5.33 -25.19
C SER A 196 20.20 -6.47 -26.19
N ILE A 197 20.27 -6.17 -27.49
CA ILE A 197 20.45 -7.15 -28.56
C ILE A 197 21.77 -6.91 -29.28
N ASP A 198 22.61 -7.94 -29.43
CA ASP A 198 23.84 -7.88 -30.24
C ASP A 198 23.55 -8.29 -31.69
N LEU A 199 23.61 -7.32 -32.61
CA LEU A 199 23.51 -7.56 -34.05
C LEU A 199 24.89 -7.43 -34.71
N GLY A 200 25.67 -8.51 -34.66
CA GLY A 200 26.93 -8.62 -35.38
C GLY A 200 28.06 -7.74 -34.82
N GLY A 201 28.14 -7.62 -33.50
CA GLY A 201 29.15 -6.85 -32.77
C GLY A 201 28.69 -5.43 -32.40
N THR A 202 27.42 -5.10 -32.61
CA THR A 202 26.82 -3.82 -32.21
C THR A 202 25.64 -4.10 -31.28
N VAL A 203 25.72 -3.60 -30.05
CA VAL A 203 24.62 -3.68 -29.08
C VAL A 203 23.62 -2.58 -29.36
N ILE A 204 22.34 -2.96 -29.50
CA ILE A 204 21.20 -2.06 -29.66
C ILE A 204 20.28 -2.26 -28.46
N ASN A 205 19.92 -1.16 -27.79
CA ASN A 205 18.92 -1.17 -26.74
C ASN A 205 17.55 -0.88 -27.35
N ILE A 206 16.57 -1.73 -27.02
CA ILE A 206 15.18 -1.57 -27.44
C ILE A 206 14.33 -1.44 -26.18
N PRO A 207 13.46 -0.42 -26.05
CA PRO A 207 12.53 -0.34 -24.95
C PRO A 207 11.52 -1.48 -25.06
N LEU A 208 11.56 -2.40 -24.11
CA LEU A 208 10.63 -3.52 -24.01
C LEU A 208 9.38 -3.13 -23.20
N LEU A 209 9.54 -2.36 -22.14
CA LEU A 209 8.44 -1.78 -21.37
C LEU A 209 8.72 -0.29 -21.24
N ALA A 210 7.90 0.55 -21.89
CA ALA A 210 7.95 1.99 -21.62
C ALA A 210 7.53 2.25 -20.17
N SER A 211 8.11 3.28 -19.54
CA SER A 211 7.79 3.67 -18.15
C SER A 211 6.28 3.74 -17.91
N GLN A 212 5.79 2.87 -17.02
CA GLN A 212 4.39 2.76 -16.65
C GLN A 212 4.22 2.16 -15.25
N ASP A 213 3.08 2.41 -14.62
CA ASP A 213 2.74 1.87 -13.30
C ASP A 213 2.31 0.41 -13.45
N ALA A 214 3.27 -0.51 -13.33
CA ALA A 214 3.04 -1.94 -13.53
C ALA A 214 2.28 -2.60 -12.37
N LEU A 215 2.38 -2.02 -11.17
CA LEU A 215 1.69 -2.49 -9.98
C LEU A 215 1.20 -1.30 -9.15
N VAL A 216 -0.08 -1.32 -8.78
CA VAL A 216 -0.69 -0.37 -7.85
C VAL A 216 -1.42 -1.15 -6.75
N VAL A 217 -1.07 -0.88 -5.49
CA VAL A 217 -1.74 -1.46 -4.32
C VAL A 217 -2.40 -0.35 -3.54
N LYS A 218 -3.74 -0.32 -3.46
CA LYS A 218 -4.48 0.63 -2.62
C LYS A 218 -4.89 -0.05 -1.33
N ASN A 219 -4.45 0.50 -0.22
CA ASN A 219 -4.68 -0.03 1.13
C ASN A 219 -5.58 0.91 1.93
N TYR A 220 -6.45 0.32 2.74
CA TYR A 220 -7.33 1.02 3.68
C TYR A 220 -7.08 0.48 5.08
N TYR A 221 -6.76 1.38 6.00
CA TYR A 221 -6.44 1.08 7.38
C TYR A 221 -7.48 1.75 8.29
N ALA A 222 -8.22 0.97 9.06
CA ALA A 222 -9.22 1.49 9.98
C ALA A 222 -8.65 1.65 11.38
N ALA A 223 -9.10 2.71 12.06
CA ALA A 223 -8.76 2.98 13.44
C ALA A 223 -9.00 1.75 14.34
N ASN A 224 -8.02 1.46 15.18
CA ASN A 224 -8.01 0.37 16.16
C ASN A 224 -8.19 -1.03 15.55
N THR A 225 -7.98 -1.20 14.24
CA THR A 225 -8.17 -2.46 13.53
C THR A 225 -6.96 -2.87 12.70
N GLY A 226 -6.40 -1.98 11.88
CA GLY A 226 -5.38 -2.36 10.89
C GLY A 226 -5.91 -2.33 9.46
N LEU A 227 -5.27 -3.11 8.59
CA LEU A 227 -5.68 -3.27 7.20
C LEU A 227 -7.10 -3.85 7.15
N VAL A 228 -8.03 -3.16 6.51
CA VAL A 228 -9.43 -3.61 6.34
C VAL A 228 -9.76 -3.96 4.90
N PHE A 229 -9.05 -3.36 3.95
CA PHE A 229 -9.17 -3.64 2.54
C PHE A 229 -7.86 -3.32 1.80
N SER A 230 -7.51 -4.17 0.84
CA SER A 230 -6.43 -3.93 -0.13
C SER A 230 -6.94 -4.30 -1.52
N GLU A 231 -6.73 -3.41 -2.49
CA GLU A 231 -6.94 -3.67 -3.92
C GLU A 231 -5.59 -3.64 -4.62
N VAL A 232 -5.26 -4.72 -5.33
CA VAL A 232 -4.04 -4.86 -6.10
C VAL A 232 -4.41 -4.82 -7.57
N THR A 233 -3.76 -3.95 -8.33
CA THR A 233 -3.85 -3.90 -9.79
C THR A 233 -2.48 -4.15 -10.37
N ILE A 234 -2.37 -5.18 -11.22
CA ILE A 234 -1.22 -5.40 -12.10
C ILE A 234 -1.70 -5.05 -13.50
N ASP A 235 -1.02 -4.11 -14.15
CA ASP A 235 -1.37 -3.66 -15.49
C ASP A 235 -0.10 -3.30 -16.26
N TYR A 236 0.18 -4.01 -17.35
CA TYR A 236 1.34 -3.72 -18.18
C TYR A 236 1.10 -4.04 -19.66
N GLN A 237 1.84 -3.33 -20.51
CA GLN A 237 1.91 -3.61 -21.94
C GLN A 237 3.36 -3.51 -22.43
N LEU A 238 3.89 -4.63 -22.93
CA LEU A 238 5.20 -4.75 -23.56
C LEU A 238 5.16 -4.26 -25.02
N ALA A 239 6.31 -3.81 -25.51
CA ALA A 239 6.52 -3.49 -26.91
C ALA A 239 6.51 -4.77 -27.76
N ASP A 240 5.94 -4.67 -28.96
CA ASP A 240 5.94 -5.76 -29.94
C ASP A 240 7.33 -5.94 -30.55
N LEU A 241 7.95 -7.08 -30.28
CA LEU A 241 9.24 -7.49 -30.84
C LEU A 241 9.09 -8.36 -32.10
N GLY A 242 7.89 -8.58 -32.63
CA GLY A 242 7.66 -9.50 -33.75
C GLY A 242 8.49 -9.20 -35.01
N ALA A 243 8.86 -7.94 -35.24
CA ALA A 243 9.73 -7.55 -36.36
C ALA A 243 11.19 -8.04 -36.22
N THR A 244 11.65 -8.37 -35.01
CA THR A 244 12.97 -8.94 -34.74
C THR A 244 12.98 -10.46 -34.82
N GLY A 245 11.80 -11.10 -34.87
CA GLY A 245 11.65 -12.56 -34.81
C GLY A 245 11.84 -13.13 -33.40
N ILE A 246 11.91 -12.29 -32.37
CA ILE A 246 11.97 -12.68 -30.97
C ILE A 246 10.56 -12.87 -30.44
N GLU A 247 10.29 -14.04 -29.88
CA GLU A 247 9.06 -14.34 -29.14
C GLU A 247 9.41 -14.42 -27.65
N LEU A 248 8.71 -13.64 -26.82
CA LEU A 248 8.97 -13.60 -25.39
C LEU A 248 8.22 -14.75 -24.70
N PRO A 249 8.82 -15.43 -23.72
CA PRO A 249 8.19 -16.55 -23.01
C PRO A 249 7.18 -16.06 -21.94
N ILE A 250 6.62 -14.87 -22.12
CA ILE A 250 5.79 -14.15 -21.15
C ILE A 250 4.65 -13.46 -21.90
N PRO A 251 3.49 -13.26 -21.26
CA PRO A 251 2.42 -12.47 -21.87
C PRO A 251 2.93 -11.08 -22.27
N THR A 252 2.55 -10.59 -23.45
CA THR A 252 2.92 -9.24 -23.90
C THR A 252 2.11 -8.15 -23.21
N GLU A 253 1.01 -8.52 -22.56
CA GLU A 253 0.18 -7.64 -21.74
C GLU A 253 -0.50 -8.46 -20.64
N SER A 254 -0.82 -7.81 -19.54
CA SER A 254 -1.64 -8.38 -18.48
C SER A 254 -2.39 -7.27 -17.80
N THR A 255 -3.66 -7.52 -17.48
CA THR A 255 -4.45 -6.70 -16.57
C THR A 255 -5.10 -7.65 -15.58
N GLN A 256 -4.75 -7.50 -14.30
CA GLN A 256 -5.28 -8.33 -13.21
C GLN A 256 -5.65 -7.44 -12.04
N VAL A 257 -6.80 -7.71 -11.44
CA VAL A 257 -7.24 -7.05 -10.21
C VAL A 257 -7.56 -8.12 -9.17
N THR A 258 -6.95 -8.00 -8.00
CA THR A 258 -7.25 -8.84 -6.84
C THR A 258 -7.56 -7.97 -5.64
N SER A 259 -8.30 -8.51 -4.68
CA SER A 259 -8.60 -7.80 -3.46
C SER A 259 -8.50 -8.67 -2.22
N THR A 260 -8.20 -8.03 -1.11
CA THR A 260 -8.14 -8.64 0.22
C THR A 260 -9.05 -7.82 1.13
N SER A 261 -9.96 -8.48 1.84
CA SER A 261 -10.88 -7.84 2.79
C SER A 261 -10.79 -8.50 4.17
N LEU A 262 -10.88 -7.70 5.23
CA LEU A 262 -10.83 -8.22 6.59
C LEU A 262 -12.12 -8.98 6.93
N ILE A 263 -11.98 -10.23 7.38
CA ILE A 263 -13.06 -11.04 7.91
C ILE A 263 -13.20 -10.83 9.41
N SER A 264 -12.08 -10.88 10.14
CA SER A 264 -12.07 -10.68 11.59
C SER A 264 -10.73 -10.18 12.12
N PHE A 265 -10.78 -9.42 13.21
CA PHE A 265 -9.62 -8.96 13.96
C PHE A 265 -9.81 -9.28 15.44
N ASN A 266 -8.80 -9.89 16.06
CA ASN A 266 -8.74 -10.18 17.48
C ASN A 266 -7.48 -9.55 18.09
N ASN A 267 -7.67 -8.87 19.22
CA ASN A 267 -6.65 -8.13 19.95
C ASN A 267 -6.66 -8.54 21.41
#